data_AF-Q0DD90-F1
#
_entry.id   AF-Q0DD90-F1
#
_cell.length_a   1.000
_cell.length_b   1.000
_cell.length_c   1.000
_cell.angle_alpha   90.00
_cell.angle_beta   90.00
_cell.angle_gamma   90.00
#
_symmetry.space_group_name_H-M   'P 1'
#
loop_
_entity.id
_entity.type
_entity.pdbx_description
1 polymer ?
#
loop_
_entity_poly.entity_id
_entity_poly.type
_entity_poly.pdbx_seq_one_letter_code
_entity_poly.pdbx_strand_id
1 'polypeptide(L)'
;VPEQLNGKQKSYLNEENIYITKTTPLHVVKLFQEQFIKDVSLFLKLRHEELVDGGRMVLTIYGRKSEDPYSGDVNDIFGLLGKSLQSLVAEVIYSFDPILFYLSYI
;
A
#
# COMPACT_ATOMS: atom_id res chain seq x y z
N VAL A 1 2.86 6.35 -2.03
CA VAL A 1 2.48 5.22 -2.92
C VAL A 1 3.16 5.46 -4.26
N PRO A 2 3.80 4.45 -4.88
CA PRO A 2 4.45 4.60 -6.18
C PRO A 2 3.52 5.23 -7.22
N GLU A 3 4.02 6.20 -7.97
CA GLU A 3 3.23 6.97 -8.95
C GLU A 3 2.58 6.04 -10.00
N GLN A 4 3.26 4.94 -10.34
CA GLN A 4 2.81 3.91 -11.28
C GLN A 4 1.62 3.10 -10.77
N LEU A 5 1.34 3.12 -9.46
CA LEU A 5 0.19 2.47 -8.84
C LEU A 5 -1.01 3.42 -8.68
N ASN A 6 -0.89 4.69 -9.10
CA ASN A 6 -2.02 5.59 -9.10
C ASN A 6 -3.04 5.14 -10.16
N GLY A 7 -4.31 5.03 -9.77
CA GLY A 7 -5.43 4.55 -10.61
C GLY A 7 -5.77 5.39 -11.85
N LYS A 8 -4.87 6.27 -12.30
CA LYS A 8 -4.95 6.97 -13.58
C LYS A 8 -4.51 6.08 -14.76
N GLN A 9 -3.79 4.99 -14.52
CA GLN A 9 -3.46 3.98 -15.53
C GLN A 9 -4.44 2.80 -15.50
N LYS A 10 -4.78 2.28 -16.67
CA LYS A 10 -5.84 1.29 -16.93
C LYS A 10 -5.59 -0.11 -16.34
N SER A 11 -4.43 -0.35 -15.70
CA SER A 11 -4.11 -1.62 -15.04
C SER A 11 -3.94 -1.42 -13.55
N TYR A 12 -4.81 -2.03 -12.75
CA TYR A 12 -4.66 -2.16 -11.30
C TYR A 12 -3.53 -3.15 -11.01
N LEU A 13 -2.27 -2.67 -11.00
CA LEU A 13 -1.08 -3.53 -10.92
C LEU A 13 -0.99 -4.33 -9.60
N ASN A 14 -1.56 -3.80 -8.52
CA ASN A 14 -1.66 -4.49 -7.22
C ASN A 14 -3.05 -5.12 -6.97
N GLU A 15 -3.89 -5.17 -8.02
CA GLU A 15 -5.25 -5.70 -8.01
C GLU A 15 -6.07 -5.19 -6.83
N GLU A 16 -6.45 -6.08 -5.92
CA GLU A 16 -7.33 -5.80 -4.78
C GLU A 16 -6.55 -5.41 -3.51
N ASN A 17 -5.22 -5.39 -3.57
CA ASN A 17 -4.37 -5.09 -2.42
C ASN A 17 -4.08 -3.59 -2.31
N ILE A 18 -4.18 -3.08 -1.09
CA ILE A 18 -3.86 -1.68 -0.76
C ILE A 18 -2.39 -1.49 -0.33
N TYR A 19 -1.65 -2.58 -0.16
CA TYR A 19 -0.23 -2.62 0.21
C TYR A 19 0.44 -3.90 -0.34
N ILE A 20 1.71 -4.14 -0.01
CA ILE A 20 2.39 -5.39 -0.32
C ILE A 20 1.81 -6.52 0.55
N THR A 21 1.21 -7.51 -0.08
CA THR A 21 0.72 -8.74 0.56
C THR A 21 1.24 -9.96 -0.18
N LYS A 22 0.94 -11.17 0.31
CA LYS A 22 1.36 -12.44 -0.32
C LYS A 22 0.92 -12.61 -1.78
N THR A 23 -0.13 -11.91 -2.22
CA THR A 23 -0.62 -11.96 -3.60
C THR A 23 -0.05 -10.84 -4.48
N THR A 24 0.71 -9.91 -3.90
CA THR A 24 1.31 -8.80 -4.65
C THR A 24 2.38 -9.31 -5.62
N PRO A 25 2.27 -8.98 -6.93
CA PRO A 25 3.30 -9.33 -7.90
C PRO A 25 4.66 -8.73 -7.56
N LEU A 26 5.75 -9.46 -7.81
CA LEU A 26 7.11 -9.03 -7.46
C LEU A 26 7.50 -7.69 -8.10
N HIS A 27 7.01 -7.37 -9.30
CA HIS A 27 7.29 -6.08 -9.93
C HIS A 27 6.67 -4.90 -9.17
N VAL A 28 5.52 -5.09 -8.51
CA VAL A 28 4.88 -4.08 -7.66
C VAL A 28 5.70 -3.86 -6.39
N VAL A 29 6.25 -4.93 -5.79
CA VAL A 29 7.17 -4.84 -4.65
C VAL A 29 8.37 -3.94 -4.99
N LYS A 30 8.95 -4.11 -6.19
CA LYS A 30 10.05 -3.27 -6.66
C LYS A 30 9.64 -1.80 -6.79
N LEU A 31 8.45 -1.52 -7.32
CA LEU A 31 7.94 -0.14 -7.41
C LEU A 31 7.82 0.53 -6.02
N PHE A 32 7.33 -0.20 -5.01
CA PHE A 32 7.30 0.30 -3.62
C PHE A 32 8.71 0.60 -3.09
N GLN A 33 9.67 -0.28 -3.35
CA GLN A 33 11.06 -0.09 -2.92
C GLN A 33 11.69 1.13 -3.61
N GLU A 34 11.55 1.25 -4.92
CA GLU A 34 12.08 2.37 -5.71
C GLU A 34 11.47 3.70 -5.25
N GLN A 35 10.16 3.74 -5.00
CA GLN A 35 9.50 4.94 -4.48
C GLN A 35 10.02 5.31 -3.09
N PHE A 36 10.17 4.34 -2.19
CA PHE A 36 10.73 4.59 -0.85
C PHE A 36 12.15 5.17 -0.94
N ILE A 37 13.01 4.61 -1.78
CA ILE A 37 14.38 5.12 -1.98
C ILE A 37 14.35 6.55 -2.55
N LYS A 38 13.51 6.82 -3.56
CA LYS A 38 13.32 8.16 -4.14
C LYS A 38 12.90 9.16 -3.07
N ASP A 39 11.88 8.84 -2.28
CA ASP A 39 11.30 9.74 -1.29
C ASP A 39 12.25 10.02 -0.13
N VAL A 40 12.91 8.99 0.41
CA VAL A 40 13.87 9.15 1.52
C VAL A 40 15.12 9.90 1.03
N SER A 41 15.60 9.63 -0.18
CA SER A 41 16.75 10.35 -0.75
C SER A 41 16.43 11.84 -0.92
N LEU A 42 15.24 12.16 -1.44
CA LEU A 42 14.79 13.54 -1.55
C LEU A 42 14.65 14.20 -0.19
N PHE A 43 14.05 13.50 0.79
CA PHE A 43 13.92 13.99 2.16
C PHE A 43 15.29 14.32 2.76
N LEU A 44 16.26 13.42 2.67
CA LEU A 44 17.61 13.63 3.20
C LEU A 44 18.32 14.79 2.51
N LYS A 45 18.19 14.92 1.18
CA LYS A 45 18.75 16.05 0.42
C LYS A 45 18.19 17.38 0.94
N LEU A 46 16.86 17.49 1.05
CA LEU A 46 16.21 18.71 1.52
C LEU A 46 16.60 19.05 2.96
N ARG A 47 16.67 18.04 3.83
CA ARG A 47 17.06 18.28 5.23
C ARG A 47 18.53 18.62 5.39
N HIS A 48 19.40 18.16 4.51
CA HIS A 48 20.81 18.53 4.54
C HIS A 48 20.99 20.04 4.30
N GLU A 49 20.22 20.63 3.39
CA GLU A 49 20.26 22.07 3.08
C GLU A 49 19.76 22.94 4.25
N GLU A 50 18.87 22.41 5.08
CA GLU A 50 18.29 23.11 6.24
C GLU A 50 19.09 22.89 7.54
N LEU A 51 19.97 21.88 7.57
CA LEU A 51 20.72 21.54 8.76
C LEU A 51 21.80 22.59 9.00
N VAL A 52 21.85 23.14 10.22
CA VAL A 52 22.96 24.00 10.63
C VAL A 52 24.26 23.20 10.71
N ASP A 53 25.39 23.88 10.62
CA ASP A 53 26.70 23.25 10.79
C ASP A 53 26.80 22.56 12.17
N GLY A 54 27.30 21.33 12.18
CA GLY A 54 27.31 20.45 13.37
C GLY A 54 25.94 19.93 13.82
N GLY A 55 24.86 20.26 13.11
CA GLY A 55 23.51 19.75 13.37
C GLY A 55 23.43 18.22 13.19
N ARG A 56 22.48 17.59 13.88
CA ARG A 56 22.26 16.14 13.81
C ARG A 56 20.80 15.83 13.58
N MET A 57 20.56 14.71 12.90
CA MET A 57 19.23 14.17 12.66
C MET A 57 19.10 12.81 13.32
N VAL A 58 17.95 12.56 13.95
CA VAL A 58 17.57 11.25 14.45
C VAL A 58 16.33 10.81 13.69
N LEU A 59 16.41 9.67 13.00
CA LEU A 59 15.32 9.10 12.21
C LEU A 59 14.85 7.80 12.85
N THR A 60 13.53 7.69 13.03
CA THR A 60 12.87 6.44 13.41
C THR A 60 11.93 6.06 12.28
N ILE A 61 12.21 4.94 11.62
CA ILE A 61 11.44 4.46 10.48
C ILE A 61 10.91 3.08 10.83
N TYR A 62 9.64 2.84 10.54
CA TYR A 62 9.04 1.52 10.70
C TYR A 62 9.57 0.58 9.60
N GLY A 63 10.47 -0.32 9.96
CA GLY A 63 11.08 -1.29 9.05
C GLY A 63 10.47 -2.69 9.17
N ARG A 64 11.19 -3.66 8.61
CA ARG A 64 10.90 -5.10 8.77
C ARG A 64 12.17 -5.83 9.20
N LYS A 65 12.00 -6.91 9.96
CA LYS A 65 13.13 -7.77 10.39
C LYS A 65 13.48 -8.85 9.35
N SER A 66 12.48 -9.30 8.60
CA SER A 66 12.62 -10.32 7.58
C SER A 66 13.03 -9.70 6.24
N GLU A 67 13.84 -10.43 5.47
CA GLU A 67 14.16 -10.04 4.09
C GLU A 67 12.97 -10.27 3.15
N ASP A 68 12.10 -11.22 3.48
CA ASP A 68 10.90 -11.53 2.71
C ASP A 68 9.94 -10.31 2.68
N PRO A 69 9.73 -9.68 1.51
CA PRO A 69 8.90 -8.48 1.38
C PRO A 69 7.42 -8.73 1.69
N TYR A 70 6.99 -9.99 1.75
CA TYR A 70 5.61 -10.38 2.03
C TYR A 70 5.35 -10.63 3.52
N SER A 71 6.37 -10.45 4.37
CA SER A 71 6.33 -10.74 5.80
C SER A 71 6.59 -9.49 6.64
N GLY A 72 5.77 -9.31 7.68
CA GLY A 72 5.92 -8.23 8.65
C GLY A 72 4.58 -7.69 9.14
N ASP A 73 4.59 -7.11 10.34
CA ASP A 73 3.39 -6.63 11.03
C ASP A 73 2.60 -5.61 10.19
N VAL A 74 3.28 -4.75 9.43
CA VAL A 74 2.64 -3.80 8.50
C VAL A 74 1.91 -4.51 7.37
N ASN A 75 2.54 -5.51 6.76
CA ASN A 75 1.93 -6.29 5.69
C ASN A 75 0.65 -6.98 6.17
N ASP A 76 0.68 -7.53 7.39
CA ASP A 76 -0.48 -8.20 7.99
C ASP A 76 -1.61 -7.21 8.28
N ILE A 77 -1.31 -6.06 8.89
CA ILE A 77 -2.30 -5.01 9.18
C ILE A 77 -2.96 -4.51 7.89
N PHE A 78 -2.17 -4.15 6.89
CA PHE A 78 -2.71 -3.65 5.63
C PHE A 78 -3.37 -4.74 4.79
N GLY A 79 -2.94 -5.99 4.92
CA GLY A 79 -3.62 -7.14 4.31
C GLY A 79 -5.01 -7.36 4.90
N LEU A 80 -5.16 -7.25 6.22
CA LEU A 80 -6.46 -7.32 6.90
C LEU A 80 -7.36 -6.12 6.55
N LEU A 81 -6.79 -4.93 6.49
CA LEU A 81 -7.51 -3.72 6.08
C LEU A 81 -8.00 -3.84 4.64
N GLY A 82 -7.17 -4.33 3.72
CA GLY A 82 -7.54 -4.59 2.32
C GLY A 82 -8.73 -5.55 2.22
N LYS A 83 -8.68 -6.69 2.93
CA LYS A 83 -9.81 -7.65 2.99
C LYS A 83 -11.08 -7.05 3.58
N SER A 84 -10.96 -6.23 4.63
CA SER A 84 -12.10 -5.58 5.26
C SER A 84 -12.78 -4.60 4.28
N LEU A 85 -12.00 -3.84 3.53
CA LEU A 85 -12.52 -2.95 2.48
C LEU A 85 -13.20 -3.73 1.35
N GLN A 86 -12.60 -4.84 0.90
CA GLN A 86 -13.22 -5.71 -0.10
C GLN A 86 -14.58 -6.25 0.39
N SER A 87 -14.67 -6.66 1.65
CA SER A 87 -15.92 -7.12 2.26
C SER A 87 -16.99 -6.04 2.25
N LEU A 88 -16.64 -4.81 2.62
CA LEU A 88 -17.58 -3.67 2.60
C LEU A 88 -18.04 -3.34 1.18
N VAL A 89 -17.14 -3.38 0.20
CA VAL A 89 -17.49 -3.16 -1.21
C VAL A 89 -18.46 -4.24 -1.70
N ALA A 90 -18.22 -5.51 -1.36
CA ALA A 90 -19.11 -6.60 -1.71
C ALA A 90 -20.51 -6.42 -1.09
N GLU A 91 -20.59 -6.10 0.20
CA GLU A 91 -21.87 -5.87 0.91
C GLU A 91 -22.69 -4.74 0.25
N VAL A 92 -22.03 -3.65 -0.12
CA VAL A 92 -22.68 -2.56 -0.87
C VAL A 92 -23.19 -3.07 -2.21
N ILE A 93 -22.37 -3.78 -2.99
CA ILE A 93 -22.79 -4.31 -4.29
C ILE A 93 -24.02 -5.23 -4.15
N TYR A 94 -24.01 -6.16 -3.19
CA TYR A 94 -25.15 -7.04 -2.94
C TYR A 94 -26.41 -6.29 -2.51
N SER A 95 -26.27 -5.25 -1.69
CA SER A 95 -27.39 -4.45 -1.20
C SER A 95 -28.04 -3.59 -2.29
N PHE A 96 -27.27 -3.22 -3.32
CA PHE A 96 -27.72 -2.36 -4.41
C PHE A 96 -27.94 -3.08 -5.75
N ASP A 97 -27.71 -4.40 -5.83
CA ASP A 97 -28.07 -5.22 -6.98
C ASP A 97 -29.56 -5.60 -6.92
N PRO A 98 -30.42 -5.05 -7.80
CA PRO A 98 -31.86 -5.32 -7.76
C PRO A 98 -32.16 -6.81 -7.97
N ILE A 99 -31.38 -7.52 -8.78
CA ILE A 99 -31.62 -8.94 -9.10
C ILE A 99 -31.32 -9.81 -7.87
N LEU A 100 -30.25 -9.51 -7.14
CA LEU A 100 -29.88 -10.25 -5.92
C LEU A 100 -30.79 -9.91 -4.75
N PHE A 101 -31.28 -8.67 -4.66
CA PHE A 101 -32.31 -8.29 -3.70
C PHE A 101 -33.59 -9.13 -3.88
N TYR A 102 -34.09 -9.26 -5.12
CA TYR A 102 -35.28 -10.10 -5.41
C TYR A 102 -35.06 -11.59 -5.12
N LEU A 103 -33.87 -12.13 -5.38
CA LEU A 103 -33.55 -13.55 -5.10
C LEU A 103 -33.40 -13.87 -3.61
N SER A 104 -33.10 -12.88 -2.76
CA SER A 104 -33.05 -13.07 -1.31
C SER A 104 -34.43 -13.21 -0.64
N TYR A 105 -35.51 -12.97 -1.39
CA TYR A 105 -36.90 -12.99 -0.92
C TYR A 105 -37.75 -14.16 -1.49
N ILE A 106 -37.13 -15.09 -2.22
CA ILE A 106 -37.74 -16.34 -2.72
C ILE A 106 -37.09 -17.52 -2.01
#